data_AF-A0A2V5NN15-F1
#
_entry.id   AF-A0A2V5NN15-F1
#
_cell.length_a   1.000
_cell.length_b   1.000
_cell.length_c   1.000
_cell.angle_alpha   90.00
_cell.angle_beta   90.00
_cell.angle_gamma   90.00
#
_symmetry.space_group_name_H-M   'P 1'
#
loop_
_entity.id
_entity.type
_entity.pdbx_description
1 polymer ?
#
loop_
_entity_poly.entity_id
_entity_poly.type
_entity_poly.pdbx_seq_one_letter_code
_entity_poly.pdbx_strand_id
1 'polypeptide(L)'
;MNIPMLAAIDPTWLPWLPWLGGAVLLLFLLFFLPRLLGIVYIPHTQVGTIEKIWSGKGSLKEGQIIARNGEAGFQARFLRGGIHFGLYPWQYRIHKEPLVVVGEGKMAYVYARDGVPLEPTQTLGRNVAANHFQDAVKFLESGGQRGRQRGILREGVYAINLALFVVISDERVFSGPVREAAERYESWKAQLASLQAFDPVVIGSAARGRGRDRVSLTDGIASEAGSKEPQAVAGTDFNPDVDTIGVVSIQDGPTIPSGEIIAPEVKSPDGSRDHNYFQDPEAFLELGGRRGKQLQVLTDGTFFINRWFGTVEKRYDR
;
A
#
# COMPACT_ATOMS: atom_id res chain seq x y z
N MET A 1 -74.56 -7.67 27.43
CA MET A 1 -73.34 -7.70 26.59
C MET A 1 -72.80 -6.27 26.59
N ASN A 2 -71.95 -5.93 27.57
CA ASN A 2 -71.49 -4.55 27.77
C ASN A 2 -70.02 -4.45 27.32
N ILE A 3 -69.82 -3.74 26.22
CA ILE A 3 -68.52 -3.36 25.68
C ILE A 3 -67.88 -2.41 26.71
N PRO A 4 -66.66 -2.68 27.22
CA PRO A 4 -65.99 -1.71 28.08
C PRO A 4 -65.69 -0.46 27.27
N MET A 5 -66.26 0.63 27.80
CA MET A 5 -66.16 2.02 27.39
C MET A 5 -64.72 2.39 27.04
N LEU A 6 -64.53 2.93 25.84
CA LEU A 6 -63.31 3.62 25.40
C LEU A 6 -62.79 4.50 26.54
N ALA A 7 -61.63 4.16 27.09
CA ALA A 7 -60.96 4.96 28.10
C ALA A 7 -60.76 6.38 27.54
N ALA A 8 -61.39 7.36 28.19
CA ALA A 8 -61.21 8.76 27.84
C ALA A 8 -59.73 9.13 28.02
N ILE A 9 -59.11 9.63 26.96
CA ILE A 9 -57.72 10.08 26.98
C ILE A 9 -57.65 11.32 27.89
N ASP A 10 -57.00 11.22 29.04
CA ASP A 10 -56.81 12.36 29.96
C ASP A 10 -56.05 13.50 29.25
N PRO A 11 -56.57 14.74 29.16
CA PRO A 11 -55.97 15.83 28.38
C PRO A 11 -54.80 16.55 29.08
N THR A 12 -54.28 16.02 30.19
CA THR A 12 -53.26 16.66 31.03
C THR A 12 -51.89 16.81 30.35
N TRP A 13 -51.61 16.05 29.29
CA TRP A 13 -50.40 16.12 28.47
C TRP A 13 -50.50 17.12 27.29
N LEU A 14 -51.71 17.60 26.98
CA LEU A 14 -51.95 18.53 25.86
C LEU A 14 -51.12 19.84 25.91
N PRO A 15 -50.84 20.47 27.08
CA PRO A 15 -49.97 21.66 27.12
C PRO A 15 -48.48 21.34 26.91
N TRP A 16 -48.07 20.07 26.98
CA TRP A 16 -46.70 19.63 26.78
C TRP A 16 -46.38 19.33 25.31
N LEU A 17 -47.39 19.23 24.44
CA LEU A 17 -47.24 19.01 23.00
C LEU A 17 -46.30 19.97 22.29
N PRO A 18 -46.42 21.30 22.45
CA PRO A 18 -45.53 22.23 21.77
C PRO A 18 -44.08 22.10 22.24
N TRP A 19 -43.86 21.77 23.52
CA TRP A 19 -42.53 21.51 24.07
C TRP A 19 -41.92 20.21 23.52
N LEU A 20 -42.72 19.14 23.44
CA LEU A 20 -42.32 17.88 22.82
C LEU A 20 -42.02 18.08 21.32
N GLY A 21 -42.87 18.80 20.60
CA GLY A 21 -42.64 19.14 19.19
C GLY A 21 -41.39 20.01 18.99
N GLY A 22 -41.18 21.00 19.86
CA GLY A 22 -39.97 21.84 19.85
C GLY A 22 -38.70 21.04 20.14
N ALA A 23 -38.74 20.12 21.10
CA ALA A 23 -37.62 19.23 21.41
C ALA A 23 -37.29 18.28 20.25
N VAL A 24 -38.30 17.69 19.61
CA VAL A 24 -38.12 16.84 18.41
C VAL A 24 -37.54 17.64 17.25
N LEU A 25 -38.02 18.86 17.01
CA LEU A 25 -37.50 19.74 15.96
C LEU A 25 -36.04 20.15 16.24
N LEU A 26 -35.71 20.47 17.49
CA LEU A 26 -34.35 20.80 17.91
C LEU A 26 -33.39 19.62 17.68
N LEU A 27 -33.80 18.41 18.08
CA LEU A 27 -33.01 17.19 17.85
C LEU A 27 -32.86 16.90 16.35
N PHE A 28 -33.92 17.10 15.56
CA PHE A 28 -33.87 16.99 14.11
C PHE A 28 -32.87 17.98 13.51
N LEU A 29 -32.94 19.26 13.87
CA LEU A 29 -31.99 20.27 13.39
C LEU A 29 -30.56 19.93 13.82
N LEU A 30 -30.34 19.56 15.08
CA LEU A 30 -29.01 19.23 15.59
C LEU A 30 -28.38 18.03 14.86
N PHE A 31 -29.19 17.05 14.43
CA PHE A 31 -28.70 15.88 13.71
C PHE A 31 -28.58 16.09 12.19
N PHE A 32 -29.58 16.73 11.57
CA PHE A 32 -29.65 16.87 10.11
C PHE A 32 -28.93 18.11 9.58
N LEU A 33 -28.90 19.21 10.33
CA LEU A 33 -28.29 20.47 9.87
C LEU A 33 -26.78 20.35 9.61
N PRO A 34 -25.94 19.73 10.47
CA PRO A 34 -24.52 19.54 10.17
C PRO A 34 -24.30 18.70 8.90
N ARG A 35 -25.16 17.70 8.68
CA ARG A 35 -25.11 16.83 7.51
C ARG A 35 -25.52 17.59 6.25
N LEU A 36 -26.52 18.48 6.34
CA LEU A 36 -26.96 19.33 5.25
C LEU A 36 -25.95 20.44 4.92
N LEU A 37 -25.21 20.93 5.92
CA LEU A 37 -24.07 21.84 5.75
C LEU A 37 -22.82 21.14 5.17
N GLY A 38 -22.86 19.81 5.01
CA GLY A 38 -21.77 19.03 4.45
C GLY A 38 -20.55 18.95 5.38
N ILE A 39 -20.77 18.94 6.69
CA ILE A 39 -19.71 18.77 7.68
C ILE A 39 -19.35 17.30 7.78
N VAL A 40 -18.08 16.96 7.51
CA VAL A 40 -17.56 15.60 7.60
C VAL A 40 -16.29 15.59 8.45
N TYR A 41 -16.31 14.76 9.50
CA TYR A 41 -15.13 14.50 10.32
C TYR A 41 -14.41 13.23 9.87
N ILE A 42 -13.10 13.34 9.67
CA ILE A 42 -12.20 12.23 9.33
C ILE A 42 -11.21 12.04 10.49
N PRO A 43 -11.16 10.84 11.10
CA PRO A 43 -10.17 10.54 12.11
C PRO A 43 -8.73 10.69 11.60
N HIS A 44 -7.80 11.07 12.46
CA HIS A 44 -6.39 11.20 12.11
C HIS A 44 -5.70 9.87 11.74
N THR A 45 -6.34 8.74 12.00
CA THR A 45 -5.88 7.39 11.61
C THR A 45 -6.38 6.96 10.24
N GLN A 46 -7.11 7.83 9.54
CA GLN A 46 -7.80 7.52 8.29
C GLN A 46 -7.63 8.63 7.25
N VAL A 47 -7.87 8.27 5.99
CA VAL A 47 -8.01 9.16 4.85
C VAL A 47 -9.42 9.10 4.30
N GLY A 48 -9.97 10.24 3.90
CA GLY A 48 -11.29 10.32 3.27
C GLY A 48 -11.15 10.34 1.75
N THR A 49 -11.42 9.22 1.10
CA THR A 49 -11.52 9.16 -0.36
C THR A 49 -12.85 9.78 -0.79
N ILE A 50 -12.80 10.75 -1.69
CA ILE A 50 -13.97 11.49 -2.15
C ILE A 50 -14.52 10.82 -3.41
N GLU A 51 -15.78 10.43 -3.41
CA GLU A 51 -16.55 10.04 -4.59
C GLU A 51 -17.60 11.14 -4.86
N LYS A 52 -17.63 11.66 -6.09
CA LYS A 52 -18.59 12.67 -6.50
C LYS A 52 -19.67 12.03 -7.37
N ILE A 53 -20.92 12.03 -6.90
CA ILE A 53 -22.05 11.33 -7.53
C ILE A 53 -22.43 11.99 -8.86
N TRP A 54 -22.44 13.32 -8.91
CA TRP A 54 -22.76 14.07 -10.13
C TRP A 54 -21.94 15.36 -10.18
N SER A 55 -21.68 15.83 -11.40
CA SER A 55 -20.93 17.05 -11.65
C SER A 55 -21.45 17.77 -12.89
N GLY A 56 -21.59 19.10 -12.81
CA GLY A 56 -21.87 19.93 -13.98
C GLY A 56 -20.74 19.96 -15.01
N LYS A 57 -19.56 19.41 -14.68
CA LYS A 57 -18.41 19.29 -15.60
C LYS A 57 -18.44 18.01 -16.46
N GLY A 58 -19.44 17.15 -16.27
CA GLY A 58 -19.58 15.89 -17.00
C GLY A 58 -18.99 14.66 -16.27
N SER A 59 -18.91 13.57 -17.02
CA SER A 59 -18.39 12.27 -16.59
C SER A 59 -16.91 12.10 -16.96
N LEU A 60 -16.28 11.06 -16.43
CA LEU A 60 -14.93 10.65 -16.79
C LEU A 60 -14.84 10.30 -18.28
N LYS A 61 -13.68 10.62 -18.88
CA LYS A 61 -13.35 10.18 -20.23
C LYS A 61 -13.11 8.67 -20.25
N GLU A 62 -13.31 8.05 -21.41
CA GLU A 62 -13.17 6.61 -21.58
C GLU A 62 -11.79 6.12 -21.10
N GLY A 63 -11.80 5.07 -20.26
CA GLY A 63 -10.60 4.47 -19.68
C GLY A 63 -10.04 5.15 -18.42
N GLN A 64 -10.55 6.32 -18.02
CA GLN A 64 -10.20 6.97 -16.75
C GLN A 64 -11.13 6.52 -15.63
N ILE A 65 -10.59 6.31 -14.44
CA ILE A 65 -11.32 5.86 -13.25
C ILE A 65 -11.29 6.94 -12.16
N ILE A 66 -10.28 7.82 -12.20
CA ILE A 66 -10.04 8.85 -11.20
C ILE A 66 -10.19 10.25 -11.82
N ALA A 67 -11.12 11.03 -11.28
CA ALA A 67 -11.39 12.41 -11.64
C ALA A 67 -10.28 13.34 -11.15
N ARG A 68 -9.78 14.20 -12.05
CA ARG A 68 -8.71 15.16 -11.76
C ARG A 68 -9.24 16.57 -11.62
N ASN A 69 -10.26 16.90 -12.41
CA ASN A 69 -10.75 18.27 -12.59
C ASN A 69 -12.14 18.52 -11.99
N GLY A 70 -12.60 17.63 -11.11
CA GLY A 70 -13.91 17.72 -10.49
C GLY A 70 -15.06 17.13 -11.33
N GLU A 71 -14.76 16.24 -12.27
CA GLU A 71 -15.73 15.37 -12.94
C GLU A 71 -16.47 14.48 -11.93
N ALA A 72 -17.55 13.83 -12.36
CA ALA A 72 -18.20 12.79 -11.55
C ALA A 72 -17.25 11.57 -11.38
N GLY A 73 -17.35 10.86 -10.25
CA GLY A 73 -16.52 9.70 -9.91
C GLY A 73 -15.56 9.91 -8.74
N PHE A 74 -14.68 8.94 -8.50
CA PHE A 74 -13.65 9.01 -7.47
C PHE A 74 -12.65 10.13 -7.77
N GLN A 75 -12.37 11.00 -6.81
CA GLN A 75 -11.47 12.13 -7.01
C GLN A 75 -10.03 11.74 -6.70
N ALA A 76 -9.08 12.33 -7.44
CA ALA A 76 -7.65 12.20 -7.15
C ALA A 76 -7.29 12.86 -5.81
N ARG A 77 -7.90 14.01 -5.51
CA ARG A 77 -7.78 14.67 -4.20
C ARG A 77 -8.57 13.90 -3.16
N PHE A 78 -7.93 13.66 -2.03
CA PHE A 78 -8.55 13.03 -0.86
C PHE A 78 -8.37 13.92 0.36
N LEU A 79 -9.09 13.60 1.42
CA LEU A 79 -9.16 14.38 2.64
C LEU A 79 -8.25 13.75 3.70
N ARG A 80 -7.41 14.56 4.34
CA ARG A 80 -6.64 14.14 5.51
C ARG A 80 -7.49 14.24 6.78
N GLY A 81 -7.00 13.70 7.89
CA GLY A 81 -7.67 13.79 9.19
C GLY A 81 -8.00 15.25 9.58
N GLY A 82 -9.22 15.46 10.08
CA GLY A 82 -9.75 16.78 10.40
C GLY A 82 -11.24 16.93 10.07
N ILE A 83 -11.76 18.13 10.32
CA ILE A 83 -13.14 18.52 9.97
C ILE A 83 -13.11 19.21 8.61
N HIS A 84 -13.95 18.74 7.69
CA HIS A 84 -14.10 19.30 6.35
C HIS A 84 -15.53 19.79 6.15
N PHE A 85 -15.70 20.84 5.35
CA PHE A 85 -16.97 21.51 5.07
C PHE A 85 -17.30 21.47 3.58
N GLY A 86 -18.57 21.66 3.22
CA GLY A 86 -19.02 21.73 1.82
C GLY A 86 -19.10 20.38 1.11
N LEU A 87 -19.04 19.27 1.84
CA LEU A 87 -19.16 17.91 1.31
C LEU A 87 -20.60 17.43 1.46
N TYR A 88 -21.47 18.01 0.65
CA TYR A 88 -22.91 17.75 0.72
C TYR A 88 -23.26 16.29 0.39
N PRO A 89 -24.11 15.62 1.19
CA PRO A 89 -24.39 14.19 1.06
C PRO A 89 -25.12 13.81 -0.24
N TRP A 90 -25.77 14.77 -0.92
CA TRP A 90 -26.40 14.54 -2.22
C TRP A 90 -25.43 14.64 -3.41
N GLN A 91 -24.24 15.21 -3.20
CA GLN A 91 -23.22 15.38 -4.24
C GLN A 91 -21.99 14.50 -4.00
N TYR A 92 -21.64 14.25 -2.73
CA TYR A 92 -20.41 13.57 -2.33
C TYR A 92 -20.69 12.35 -1.45
N ARG A 93 -19.96 11.25 -1.70
CA ARG A 93 -19.78 10.13 -0.78
C ARG A 93 -18.33 10.12 -0.30
N ILE A 94 -18.15 10.04 1.01
CA ILE A 94 -16.82 10.00 1.63
C ILE A 94 -16.57 8.60 2.15
N HIS A 95 -15.59 7.93 1.58
CA HIS A 95 -15.13 6.61 2.02
C HIS A 95 -13.95 6.80 2.97
N LYS A 96 -14.13 6.38 4.22
CA LYS A 96 -13.10 6.47 5.25
C LYS A 96 -12.24 5.22 5.20
N GLU A 97 -11.00 5.40 4.78
CA GLU A 97 -10.05 4.33 4.58
C GLU A 97 -8.90 4.44 5.59
N PRO A 98 -8.33 3.32 6.07
CA PRO A 98 -7.21 3.36 6.99
C PRO A 98 -5.95 3.91 6.32
N LEU A 99 -5.08 4.54 7.11
CA LEU A 99 -3.72 4.85 6.66
C LEU A 99 -2.97 3.56 6.31
N VAL A 100 -2.11 3.65 5.30
CA VAL A 100 -1.26 2.54 4.88
C VAL A 100 -0.10 2.48 5.85
N VAL A 101 0.04 1.36 6.56
CA VAL A 101 1.13 1.13 7.51
C VAL A 101 2.01 0.02 6.95
N VAL A 102 3.31 0.28 6.87
CA VAL A 102 4.33 -0.70 6.50
C VAL A 102 5.19 -0.96 7.73
N GLY A 103 5.26 -2.23 8.13
CA GLY A 103 6.00 -2.66 9.33
C GLY A 103 7.49 -2.35 9.26
N GLU A 104 8.15 -2.34 10.41
CA GLU A 104 9.58 -2.04 10.53
C GLU A 104 10.44 -3.06 9.78
N GLY A 105 11.38 -2.56 8.98
CA GLY A 105 12.29 -3.41 8.21
C GLY A 105 11.59 -4.21 7.13
N LYS A 106 10.34 -3.86 6.79
CA LYS A 106 9.54 -4.44 5.71
C LYS A 106 9.38 -3.45 4.57
N MET A 107 8.88 -3.96 3.45
CA MET A 107 8.50 -3.14 2.30
C MET A 107 7.14 -3.56 1.76
N ALA A 108 6.42 -2.61 1.17
CA ALA A 108 5.13 -2.83 0.54
C ALA A 108 5.16 -2.46 -0.95
N TYR A 109 4.27 -3.10 -1.71
CA TYR A 109 4.18 -2.98 -3.16
C TYR A 109 2.97 -2.13 -3.54
N VAL A 110 3.09 -1.36 -4.62
CA VAL A 110 2.03 -0.46 -5.09
C VAL A 110 1.55 -0.88 -6.48
N TYR A 111 0.23 -0.87 -6.65
CA TYR A 111 -0.44 -1.03 -7.92
C TYR A 111 -1.32 0.20 -8.18
N ALA A 112 -1.19 0.83 -9.34
CA ALA A 112 -2.02 1.96 -9.74
C ALA A 112 -3.17 1.48 -10.64
N ARG A 113 -4.40 1.84 -10.31
CA ARG A 113 -5.59 1.47 -11.11
C ARG A 113 -5.76 2.34 -12.36
N ASP A 114 -5.33 3.59 -12.27
CA ASP A 114 -5.46 4.60 -13.31
C ASP A 114 -4.12 5.29 -13.57
N GLY A 115 -4.00 5.93 -14.72
CA GLY A 115 -2.75 6.49 -15.24
C GLY A 115 -2.57 6.17 -16.72
N VAL A 116 -1.43 6.60 -17.26
CA VAL A 116 -1.04 6.30 -18.64
C VAL A 116 -0.90 4.77 -18.78
N PRO A 117 -1.39 4.16 -19.88
CA PRO A 117 -1.16 2.74 -20.13
C PRO A 117 0.35 2.42 -20.18
N LEU A 118 0.71 1.21 -19.74
CA LEU A 118 2.07 0.70 -19.89
C LEU A 118 2.38 0.51 -21.38
N GLU A 119 3.64 0.74 -21.75
CA GLU A 119 4.12 0.39 -23.08
C GLU A 119 4.07 -1.13 -23.30
N PRO A 120 3.89 -1.63 -24.54
CA PRO A 120 3.70 -3.07 -24.79
C PRO A 120 4.79 -3.98 -24.23
N THR A 121 6.04 -3.50 -24.14
CA THR A 121 7.19 -4.23 -23.60
C THR A 121 7.43 -3.98 -22.11
N GLN A 122 6.77 -2.98 -21.53
CA GLN A 122 6.96 -2.56 -20.15
C GLN A 122 6.02 -3.34 -19.23
N THR A 123 6.58 -3.94 -18.18
CA THR A 123 5.81 -4.80 -17.25
C THR A 123 5.46 -4.11 -15.94
N LEU A 124 6.23 -3.08 -15.57
CA LEU A 124 6.04 -2.27 -14.36
C LEU A 124 6.00 -0.78 -14.69
N GLY A 125 5.09 -0.05 -14.05
CA GLY A 125 4.95 1.40 -14.15
C GLY A 125 6.16 2.12 -13.59
N ARG A 126 6.60 3.16 -14.31
CA ARG A 126 7.73 4.01 -13.97
C ARG A 126 7.53 4.75 -12.66
N ASN A 127 8.64 5.07 -12.00
CA ASN A 127 8.60 5.92 -10.81
C ASN A 127 8.40 7.37 -11.21
N VAL A 128 7.38 8.02 -10.65
CA VAL A 128 7.15 9.46 -10.80
C VAL A 128 7.27 10.15 -9.45
N ALA A 129 7.66 11.42 -9.47
CA ALA A 129 7.86 12.22 -8.27
C ALA A 129 6.52 12.58 -7.59
N ALA A 130 5.91 11.63 -6.87
CA ALA A 130 4.59 11.74 -6.25
C ALA A 130 4.62 11.53 -4.72
N ASN A 131 5.72 11.91 -4.06
CA ASN A 131 5.91 11.80 -2.61
C ASN A 131 5.53 10.39 -2.07
N HIS A 132 6.13 9.34 -2.64
CA HIS A 132 5.82 7.95 -2.31
C HIS A 132 4.33 7.61 -2.48
N PHE A 133 3.74 7.99 -3.61
CA PHE A 133 2.34 7.75 -3.98
C PHE A 133 1.29 8.45 -3.07
N GLN A 134 1.71 9.34 -2.17
CA GLN A 134 0.80 10.11 -1.33
C GLN A 134 0.13 11.27 -2.07
N ASP A 135 0.71 11.71 -3.19
CA ASP A 135 0.11 12.74 -4.04
C ASP A 135 -0.41 12.13 -5.35
N ALA A 136 -1.67 11.72 -5.33
CA ALA A 136 -2.38 11.14 -6.47
C ALA A 136 -2.54 12.13 -7.63
N VAL A 137 -2.70 13.43 -7.35
CA VAL A 137 -2.83 14.45 -8.40
C VAL A 137 -1.50 14.58 -9.14
N LYS A 138 -0.41 14.78 -8.38
CA LYS A 138 0.93 14.90 -8.95
C LYS A 138 1.37 13.63 -9.68
N PHE A 139 1.01 12.44 -9.17
CA PHE A 139 1.24 11.17 -9.87
C PHE A 139 0.61 11.17 -11.26
N LEU A 140 -0.67 11.52 -11.35
CA LEU A 140 -1.43 11.50 -12.59
C LEU A 140 -1.01 12.61 -13.56
N GLU A 141 -0.63 13.79 -13.07
CA GLU A 141 -0.13 14.93 -13.85
C GLU A 141 1.29 14.69 -14.38
N SER A 142 2.14 14.01 -13.61
CA SER A 142 3.51 13.64 -14.04
C SER A 142 3.53 12.45 -15.01
N GLY A 143 2.37 12.01 -15.51
CA GLY A 143 2.25 10.85 -16.39
C GLY A 143 2.57 9.53 -15.68
N GLY A 144 2.15 9.38 -14.42
CA GLY A 144 2.17 8.10 -13.72
C GLY A 144 1.40 7.03 -14.52
N GLN A 145 1.90 5.81 -14.50
CA GLN A 145 1.39 4.72 -15.33
C GLN A 145 0.53 3.76 -14.52
N ARG A 146 -0.54 3.23 -15.12
CA ARG A 146 -1.39 2.22 -14.48
C ARG A 146 -0.69 0.85 -14.45
N GLY A 147 -1.00 0.00 -13.48
CA GLY A 147 -0.41 -1.32 -13.31
C GLY A 147 0.47 -1.44 -12.05
N ARG A 148 1.21 -2.54 -11.95
CA ARG A 148 2.21 -2.76 -10.89
C ARG A 148 3.32 -1.73 -11.02
N GLN A 149 3.77 -1.12 -9.92
CA GLN A 149 4.77 -0.05 -9.96
C GLN A 149 6.19 -0.60 -9.69
N ARG A 150 7.21 0.08 -10.24
CA ARG A 150 8.63 -0.14 -9.88
C ARG A 150 8.94 0.34 -8.47
N GLY A 151 8.23 1.35 -7.98
CA GLY A 151 8.41 1.94 -6.68
C GLY A 151 7.86 1.06 -5.57
N ILE A 152 8.58 1.04 -4.44
CA ILE A 152 8.20 0.34 -3.22
C ILE A 152 7.99 1.35 -2.10
N LEU A 153 7.20 0.97 -1.10
CA LEU A 153 7.06 1.72 0.14
C LEU A 153 7.92 1.06 1.21
N ARG A 154 8.73 1.86 1.90
CA ARG A 154 9.55 1.42 3.05
C ARG A 154 8.75 1.53 4.34
N GLU A 155 9.31 1.08 5.47
CA GLU A 155 8.67 1.24 6.77
C GLU A 155 8.15 2.68 7.00
N GLY A 156 6.95 2.77 7.59
CA GLY A 156 6.31 4.06 7.84
C GLY A 156 4.80 4.04 7.65
N VAL A 157 4.19 5.22 7.84
CA VAL A 157 2.75 5.45 7.72
C VAL A 157 2.49 6.43 6.59
N TYR A 158 1.66 6.03 5.63
CA TYR A 158 1.40 6.78 4.41
C TYR A 158 -0.08 7.11 4.25
N ALA A 159 -0.35 8.37 3.90
CA ALA A 159 -1.68 8.82 3.51
C ALA A 159 -1.83 8.68 1.99
N ILE A 160 -2.39 7.55 1.54
CA ILE A 160 -2.49 7.20 0.12
C ILE A 160 -3.96 7.16 -0.29
N ASN A 161 -4.27 7.68 -1.49
CA ASN A 161 -5.59 7.56 -2.08
C ASN A 161 -5.84 6.10 -2.52
N LEU A 162 -6.57 5.33 -1.72
CA LEU A 162 -6.85 3.92 -1.98
C LEU A 162 -7.89 3.66 -3.08
N ALA A 163 -8.56 4.70 -3.62
CA ALA A 163 -9.31 4.53 -4.86
C ALA A 163 -8.37 4.41 -6.06
N LEU A 164 -7.30 5.21 -6.11
CA LEU A 164 -6.31 5.17 -7.19
C LEU A 164 -5.29 4.04 -7.02
N PHE A 165 -4.77 3.87 -5.80
CA PHE A 165 -3.70 2.93 -5.52
C PHE A 165 -4.18 1.75 -4.69
N VAL A 166 -3.60 0.59 -4.97
CA VAL A 166 -3.69 -0.59 -4.12
C VAL A 166 -2.31 -0.84 -3.54
N VAL A 167 -2.23 -0.91 -2.21
CA VAL A 167 -0.97 -1.22 -1.52
C VAL A 167 -1.04 -2.63 -0.96
N ILE A 168 -0.02 -3.42 -1.24
CA ILE A 168 0.10 -4.81 -0.76
C ILE A 168 1.25 -4.83 0.26
N SER A 169 0.91 -5.01 1.54
CA SER A 169 1.88 -5.26 2.60
C SER A 169 1.89 -6.74 3.00
N ASP A 170 2.81 -7.11 3.89
CA ASP A 170 2.87 -8.45 4.48
C ASP A 170 1.62 -8.77 5.31
N GLU A 171 1.11 -7.79 6.06
CA GLU A 171 -0.09 -7.96 6.88
C GLU A 171 -1.36 -8.07 6.02
N ARG A 172 -1.59 -7.14 5.08
CA ARG A 172 -2.84 -7.07 4.31
C ARG A 172 -2.75 -6.32 2.99
N VAL A 173 -3.81 -6.43 2.19
CA VAL A 173 -4.03 -5.60 1.00
C VAL A 173 -4.92 -4.41 1.33
N PHE A 174 -4.43 -3.20 1.04
CA PHE A 174 -5.16 -1.94 1.11
C PHE A 174 -5.73 -1.62 -0.27
N SER A 175 -7.01 -1.92 -0.52
CA SER A 175 -7.68 -1.74 -1.82
C SER A 175 -8.77 -0.67 -1.84
N GLY A 176 -9.08 -0.06 -0.70
CA GLY A 176 -10.08 1.01 -0.63
C GLY A 176 -11.49 0.59 -1.04
N PRO A 177 -12.32 1.51 -1.56
CA PRO A 177 -13.74 1.25 -1.81
C PRO A 177 -14.00 0.39 -3.06
N VAL A 178 -13.05 0.30 -3.99
CA VAL A 178 -13.18 -0.47 -5.23
C VAL A 178 -12.72 -1.91 -5.01
N ARG A 179 -13.66 -2.86 -4.96
CA ARG A 179 -13.39 -4.25 -4.54
C ARG A 179 -13.42 -5.30 -5.65
N GLU A 180 -13.71 -4.92 -6.89
CA GLU A 180 -13.95 -5.85 -8.02
C GLU A 180 -12.76 -6.78 -8.34
N ALA A 181 -11.54 -6.40 -7.94
CA ALA A 181 -10.32 -7.17 -8.17
C ALA A 181 -9.64 -7.69 -6.87
N ALA A 182 -10.37 -7.76 -5.76
CA ALA A 182 -9.82 -8.13 -4.45
C ALA A 182 -9.07 -9.48 -4.48
N GLU A 183 -9.66 -10.52 -5.09
CA GLU A 183 -9.05 -11.86 -5.19
C GLU A 183 -7.71 -11.85 -5.93
N ARG A 184 -7.57 -11.00 -6.96
CA ARG A 184 -6.32 -10.84 -7.72
C ARG A 184 -5.22 -10.24 -6.84
N TYR A 185 -5.55 -9.27 -6.00
CA TYR A 185 -4.56 -8.65 -5.14
C TYR A 185 -4.12 -9.59 -4.02
N GLU A 186 -5.04 -10.39 -3.48
CA GLU A 186 -4.70 -11.41 -2.49
C GLU A 186 -3.83 -12.52 -3.09
N SER A 187 -4.09 -12.95 -4.34
CA SER A 187 -3.22 -13.94 -4.99
C SER A 187 -1.81 -13.39 -5.26
N TRP A 188 -1.66 -12.12 -5.63
CA TRP A 188 -0.34 -11.48 -5.72
C TRP A 188 0.34 -11.33 -4.36
N LYS A 189 -0.41 -11.00 -3.29
CA LYS A 189 0.14 -10.99 -1.92
C LYS A 189 0.69 -12.37 -1.55
N ALA A 190 -0.05 -13.44 -1.82
CA ALA A 190 0.38 -14.80 -1.54
C ALA A 190 1.64 -15.20 -2.33
N GLN A 191 1.74 -14.80 -3.60
CA GLN A 191 2.95 -15.01 -4.42
C GLN A 191 4.15 -14.22 -3.88
N LEU A 192 3.96 -12.98 -3.47
CA LEU A 192 5.01 -12.19 -2.85
C LEU A 192 5.47 -12.79 -1.52
N ALA A 193 4.54 -13.29 -0.71
CA ALA A 193 4.84 -13.97 0.55
C ALA A 193 5.67 -15.25 0.33
N SER A 194 5.33 -16.07 -0.67
CA SER A 194 6.10 -17.29 -0.98
C SER A 194 7.53 -17.00 -1.44
N LEU A 195 7.77 -15.81 -2.02
CA LEU A 195 9.09 -15.33 -2.44
C LEU A 195 9.84 -14.55 -1.34
N GLN A 196 9.30 -14.51 -0.11
CA GLN A 196 9.79 -13.66 1.00
C GLN A 196 10.00 -12.20 0.56
N ALA A 197 9.09 -11.69 -0.26
CA ALA A 197 9.31 -10.45 -1.00
C ALA A 197 9.05 -9.16 -0.20
N PHE A 198 8.42 -9.28 0.97
CA PHE A 198 8.19 -8.15 1.87
C PHE A 198 9.39 -7.88 2.79
N ASP A 199 10.34 -8.81 2.85
CA ASP A 199 11.58 -8.70 3.61
C ASP A 199 12.73 -8.22 2.72
N PRO A 200 13.67 -7.43 3.25
CA PRO A 200 14.85 -7.05 2.51
C PRO A 200 15.76 -8.26 2.28
N VAL A 201 16.47 -8.22 1.16
CA VAL A 201 17.46 -9.24 0.81
C VAL A 201 18.71 -8.99 1.65
N VAL A 202 18.97 -9.87 2.61
CA VAL A 202 20.20 -9.85 3.42
C VAL A 202 21.21 -10.83 2.82
N ILE A 203 22.41 -10.34 2.52
CA ILE A 203 23.55 -11.09 1.98
C ILE A 203 24.73 -10.95 2.96
N GLY A 204 25.53 -12.01 3.09
CA GLY A 204 26.71 -12.02 3.96
C GLY A 204 26.44 -12.22 5.45
N SER A 205 27.45 -11.89 6.26
CA SER A 205 27.45 -12.06 7.72
C SER A 205 26.37 -11.25 8.45
N ALA A 206 25.79 -10.23 7.80
CA ALA A 206 24.67 -9.45 8.30
C ALA A 206 23.39 -10.28 8.57
N ALA A 207 23.25 -11.47 7.95
CA ALA A 207 22.19 -12.42 8.30
C ALA A 207 22.30 -12.93 9.75
N ARG A 208 23.49 -12.85 10.36
CA ARG A 208 23.80 -13.32 11.73
C ARG A 208 23.26 -12.40 12.84
N GLY A 209 23.07 -11.11 12.56
CA GLY A 209 22.76 -10.09 13.59
C GLY A 209 21.29 -10.00 14.03
N ARG A 210 20.34 -10.29 13.13
CA ARG A 210 18.90 -10.07 13.42
C ARG A 210 18.23 -11.20 14.21
N GLY A 211 18.89 -12.36 14.32
CA GLY A 211 18.38 -13.54 15.03
C GLY A 211 18.72 -13.57 16.53
N ARG A 212 19.74 -12.85 16.99
CA ARG A 212 20.19 -12.88 18.40
C ARG A 212 19.46 -11.88 19.30
N ASP A 213 19.05 -10.73 18.77
CA ASP A 213 18.44 -9.67 19.59
C ASP A 213 16.97 -9.91 19.99
N ARG A 214 16.36 -11.03 19.54
CA ARG A 214 14.99 -11.41 19.94
C ARG A 214 14.92 -12.35 21.14
N VAL A 215 16.05 -12.73 21.74
CA VAL A 215 16.07 -13.59 22.95
C VAL A 215 16.99 -13.00 24.01
N SER A 216 16.49 -12.03 24.78
CA SER A 216 16.90 -11.76 26.18
C SER A 216 16.24 -10.50 26.72
N LEU A 217 14.93 -10.55 27.03
CA LEU A 217 14.33 -9.67 28.04
C LEU A 217 13.13 -10.35 28.73
N THR A 218 13.15 -11.66 28.90
CA THR A 218 12.34 -12.37 29.90
C THR A 218 13.06 -13.67 30.17
N ASP A 219 13.61 -13.80 31.38
CA ASP A 219 13.74 -15.03 32.17
C ASP A 219 14.92 -14.90 33.13
N GLY A 220 14.70 -14.07 34.15
CA GLY A 220 15.35 -14.26 35.43
C GLY A 220 14.28 -14.71 36.42
N ILE A 221 14.12 -16.02 36.58
CA ILE A 221 13.75 -16.74 37.82
C ILE A 221 13.98 -18.24 37.54
N ALA A 222 14.71 -18.86 38.46
CA ALA A 222 15.28 -20.21 38.39
C ALA A 222 14.26 -21.35 38.49
N SER A 223 14.64 -22.54 38.00
CA SER A 223 14.49 -23.83 38.71
C SER A 223 15.12 -24.98 37.90
N GLU A 224 15.79 -25.87 38.62
CA GLU A 224 16.61 -27.00 38.19
C GLU A 224 15.84 -28.18 37.56
N ALA A 225 16.66 -29.08 37.00
CA ALA A 225 16.48 -30.53 36.83
C ALA A 225 15.99 -31.06 35.47
N GLY A 226 16.80 -31.96 34.89
CA GLY A 226 16.35 -32.95 33.91
C GLY A 226 17.20 -33.05 32.66
N SER A 227 18.15 -33.98 32.67
CA SER A 227 18.93 -34.42 31.52
C SER A 227 18.06 -34.95 30.36
N LYS A 228 18.38 -34.53 29.13
CA LYS A 228 18.40 -35.32 27.89
C LYS A 228 18.86 -34.44 26.72
N GLU A 229 19.94 -34.86 26.06
CA GLU A 229 20.38 -34.28 24.78
C GLU A 229 19.30 -34.45 23.68
N PRO A 230 19.27 -33.57 22.66
CA PRO A 230 18.17 -33.47 21.71
C PRO A 230 18.35 -34.45 20.54
N GLN A 231 17.27 -35.14 20.18
CA GLN A 231 17.20 -35.86 18.91
C GLN A 231 17.04 -34.88 17.75
N ALA A 232 17.99 -34.98 16.83
CA ALA A 232 18.08 -34.22 15.59
C ALA A 232 16.85 -34.44 14.68
N VAL A 233 16.31 -33.33 14.17
CA VAL A 233 15.51 -33.30 12.94
C VAL A 233 16.27 -32.42 11.97
N ALA A 234 16.61 -32.99 10.81
CA ALA A 234 17.51 -32.45 9.80
C ALA A 234 17.10 -31.05 9.32
N GLY A 235 17.73 -30.03 9.89
CA GLY A 235 17.87 -28.71 9.26
C GLY A 235 19.07 -28.76 8.31
N THR A 236 18.87 -28.30 7.09
CA THR A 236 19.91 -28.13 6.07
C THR A 236 21.18 -27.53 6.66
N ASP A 237 22.33 -28.18 6.39
CA ASP A 237 23.68 -27.75 6.80
C ASP A 237 23.91 -26.27 6.51
N PHE A 238 23.77 -25.43 7.53
CA PHE A 238 24.20 -24.04 7.51
C PHE A 238 25.67 -24.02 7.91
N ASN A 239 26.57 -23.93 6.92
CA ASN A 239 27.99 -23.73 7.16
C ASN A 239 28.25 -22.22 7.39
N PRO A 240 28.76 -21.81 8.57
CA PRO A 240 28.86 -20.40 8.97
C PRO A 240 30.08 -19.64 8.44
N ASP A 241 30.95 -20.28 7.65
CA ASP A 241 32.18 -19.70 7.07
C ASP A 241 32.07 -19.42 5.56
N VAL A 242 30.86 -19.44 5.01
CA VAL A 242 30.64 -19.34 3.57
C VAL A 242 30.14 -17.97 3.19
N ASP A 243 30.99 -17.19 2.50
CA ASP A 243 30.60 -15.94 1.87
C ASP A 243 29.42 -16.21 0.94
N THR A 244 28.29 -15.57 1.24
CA THR A 244 27.07 -15.69 0.45
C THR A 244 27.05 -14.56 -0.55
N ILE A 245 26.84 -14.85 -1.82
CA ILE A 245 26.65 -13.85 -2.88
C ILE A 245 25.20 -13.89 -3.39
N GLY A 246 24.66 -12.74 -3.77
CA GLY A 246 23.33 -12.63 -4.36
C GLY A 246 23.41 -12.44 -5.87
N VAL A 247 23.00 -13.43 -6.65
CA VAL A 247 22.88 -13.31 -8.11
C VAL A 247 21.52 -12.71 -8.45
N VAL A 248 21.53 -11.56 -9.15
CA VAL A 248 20.32 -10.81 -9.49
C VAL A 248 19.84 -11.14 -10.90
N SER A 249 18.53 -11.31 -11.08
CA SER A 249 17.88 -11.44 -12.38
C SER A 249 16.76 -10.42 -12.53
N ILE A 250 16.86 -9.53 -13.52
CA ILE A 250 15.91 -8.46 -13.78
C ILE A 250 14.82 -8.95 -14.75
N GLN A 251 13.57 -8.57 -14.50
CA GLN A 251 12.37 -8.99 -15.24
C GLN A 251 11.76 -7.89 -16.13
N ASP A 252 12.11 -6.62 -15.90
CA ASP A 252 11.60 -5.47 -16.65
C ASP A 252 12.72 -4.73 -17.41
N GLY A 253 12.37 -4.04 -18.50
CA GLY A 253 13.30 -3.26 -19.32
C GLY A 253 13.73 -3.91 -20.63
N PRO A 254 14.62 -3.25 -21.40
CA PRO A 254 15.09 -3.73 -22.70
C PRO A 254 15.74 -5.11 -22.61
N THR A 255 15.57 -5.92 -23.64
CA THR A 255 16.19 -7.25 -23.71
C THR A 255 17.69 -7.15 -23.98
N ILE A 256 18.42 -8.14 -23.47
CA ILE A 256 19.82 -8.37 -23.85
C ILE A 256 19.90 -8.68 -25.37
N PRO A 257 20.88 -8.15 -26.10
CA PRO A 257 21.11 -8.47 -27.51
C PRO A 257 21.33 -9.96 -27.74
N SER A 258 20.99 -10.41 -28.95
CA SER A 258 21.22 -11.79 -29.34
C SER A 258 22.71 -12.15 -29.23
N GLY A 259 23.02 -13.26 -28.55
CA GLY A 259 24.38 -13.74 -28.31
C GLY A 259 24.93 -13.49 -26.91
N GLU A 260 24.34 -12.57 -26.14
CA GLU A 260 24.69 -12.32 -24.74
C GLU A 260 23.69 -13.03 -23.80
N ILE A 261 24.21 -13.71 -22.77
CA ILE A 261 23.40 -14.43 -21.76
C ILE A 261 23.31 -13.65 -20.44
N ILE A 262 24.33 -12.82 -20.15
CA ILE A 262 24.49 -12.07 -18.91
C ILE A 262 24.56 -10.58 -19.27
N ALA A 263 23.73 -9.77 -18.62
CA ALA A 263 23.74 -8.32 -18.79
C ALA A 263 24.99 -7.73 -18.13
N PRO A 264 25.69 -6.78 -18.79
CA PRO A 264 26.85 -6.11 -18.22
C PRO A 264 26.47 -5.30 -16.99
N GLU A 265 27.46 -5.03 -16.13
CA GLU A 265 27.28 -4.13 -15.01
C GLU A 265 26.98 -2.71 -15.51
N VAL A 266 26.01 -2.08 -14.86
CA VAL A 266 25.54 -0.73 -15.19
C VAL A 266 26.09 0.20 -14.12
N LYS A 267 26.84 1.22 -14.53
CA LYS A 267 27.37 2.24 -13.61
C LYS A 267 27.24 3.61 -14.26
N SER A 268 27.04 4.62 -13.44
CA SER A 268 27.10 6.01 -13.90
C SER A 268 28.52 6.33 -14.39
N PRO A 269 28.71 6.80 -15.63
CA PRO A 269 30.03 7.10 -16.19
C PRO A 269 30.79 8.21 -15.44
N ASP A 270 30.04 9.11 -14.80
CA ASP A 270 30.48 10.32 -14.13
C ASP A 270 30.39 10.23 -12.59
N GLY A 271 29.90 9.11 -12.05
CA GLY A 271 29.72 8.88 -10.62
C GLY A 271 28.60 9.70 -9.96
N SER A 272 27.71 10.31 -10.74
CA SER A 272 26.69 11.24 -10.25
C SER A 272 25.54 10.56 -9.52
N ARG A 273 24.85 9.62 -10.18
CA ARG A 273 23.72 8.87 -9.62
C ARG A 273 23.77 7.42 -10.07
N ASP A 274 23.93 6.54 -9.10
CA ASP A 274 23.89 5.10 -9.31
C ASP A 274 22.52 4.51 -8.93
N HIS A 275 22.25 3.30 -9.38
CA HIS A 275 21.00 2.57 -9.12
C HIS A 275 20.99 1.83 -7.77
N ASN A 276 22.00 2.07 -6.94
CA ASN A 276 22.14 1.59 -5.56
C ASN A 276 21.87 0.08 -5.41
N TYR A 277 22.61 -0.74 -6.16
CA TYR A 277 22.46 -2.20 -6.14
C TYR A 277 21.04 -2.67 -6.45
N PHE A 278 20.47 -2.11 -7.53
CA PHE A 278 19.13 -2.42 -8.06
C PHE A 278 17.95 -1.97 -7.19
N GLN A 279 18.21 -1.20 -6.13
CA GLN A 279 17.17 -0.65 -5.27
C GLN A 279 16.44 0.54 -5.91
N ASP A 280 17.04 1.20 -6.89
CA ASP A 280 16.39 2.20 -7.75
C ASP A 280 16.23 1.65 -9.18
N PRO A 281 15.10 0.98 -9.50
CA PRO A 281 14.85 0.47 -10.83
C PRO A 281 14.83 1.53 -11.94
N GLU A 282 14.46 2.77 -11.62
CA GLU A 282 14.37 3.82 -12.62
C GLU A 282 15.78 4.26 -13.02
N ALA A 283 16.64 4.53 -12.03
CA ALA A 283 18.05 4.84 -12.29
C ALA A 283 18.76 3.69 -13.02
N PHE A 284 18.46 2.42 -12.69
CA PHE A 284 19.05 1.28 -13.39
C PHE A 284 18.71 1.27 -14.88
N LEU A 285 17.45 1.54 -15.23
CA LEU A 285 17.00 1.56 -16.62
C LEU A 285 17.49 2.81 -17.36
N GLU A 286 17.52 3.97 -16.70
CA GLU A 286 18.09 5.22 -17.26
C GLU A 286 19.58 5.07 -17.62
N LEU A 287 20.33 4.31 -16.82
CA LEU A 287 21.74 4.01 -17.09
C LEU A 287 21.95 2.91 -18.16
N GLY A 288 20.88 2.44 -18.82
CA GLY A 288 20.96 1.45 -19.89
C GLY A 288 20.90 0.00 -19.43
N GLY A 289 20.42 -0.25 -18.20
CA GLY A 289 20.24 -1.59 -17.67
C GLY A 289 19.28 -2.45 -18.47
N ARG A 290 19.58 -3.75 -18.51
CA ARG A 290 18.89 -4.73 -19.36
C ARG A 290 18.27 -5.85 -18.55
N ARG A 291 17.14 -6.36 -19.05
CA ARG A 291 16.43 -7.50 -18.49
C ARG A 291 17.25 -8.79 -18.65
N GLY A 292 17.31 -9.61 -17.61
CA GLY A 292 18.02 -10.90 -17.61
C GLY A 292 18.90 -11.09 -16.38
N LYS A 293 19.77 -12.13 -16.40
CA LYS A 293 20.77 -12.35 -15.35
C LYS A 293 21.82 -11.24 -15.41
N GLN A 294 22.18 -10.68 -14.26
CA GLN A 294 23.12 -9.57 -14.17
C GLN A 294 24.53 -10.06 -13.85
N LEU A 295 25.55 -9.40 -14.40
CA LEU A 295 26.94 -9.65 -14.05
C LEU A 295 27.27 -9.14 -12.64
N GLN A 296 26.68 -8.01 -12.25
CA GLN A 296 26.84 -7.45 -10.91
C GLN A 296 26.12 -8.34 -9.88
N VAL A 297 26.87 -8.73 -8.85
CA VAL A 297 26.37 -9.51 -7.72
C VAL A 297 26.16 -8.62 -6.49
N LEU A 298 25.26 -9.05 -5.62
CA LEU A 298 25.13 -8.48 -4.28
C LEU A 298 26.13 -9.16 -3.35
N THR A 299 26.90 -8.35 -2.63
CA THR A 299 27.79 -8.76 -1.55
C THR A 299 27.15 -8.45 -0.20
N ASP A 300 27.92 -8.46 0.88
CA ASP A 300 27.47 -8.17 2.24
C ASP A 300 26.62 -6.89 2.36
N GLY A 301 25.39 -7.04 2.86
CA GLY A 301 24.48 -5.91 3.00
C GLY A 301 23.00 -6.29 3.12
N THR A 302 22.17 -5.27 3.25
CA THR A 302 20.69 -5.38 3.28
C THR A 302 20.11 -4.54 2.15
N PHE A 303 19.41 -5.18 1.22
CA PHE A 303 18.94 -4.57 -0.02
C PHE A 303 17.42 -4.66 -0.15
N PHE A 304 16.76 -3.52 -0.38
CA PHE A 304 15.32 -3.44 -0.56
C PHE A 304 14.96 -3.46 -2.04
N ILE A 305 14.99 -4.66 -2.62
CA ILE A 305 14.78 -4.88 -4.05
C ILE A 305 13.31 -5.20 -4.30
N ASN A 306 12.68 -4.46 -5.21
CA ASN A 306 11.34 -4.78 -5.69
C ASN A 306 11.35 -6.15 -6.39
N ARG A 307 10.66 -7.14 -5.82
CA ARG A 307 10.69 -8.53 -6.33
C ARG A 307 9.88 -8.77 -7.60
N TRP A 308 9.02 -7.82 -7.99
CA TRP A 308 8.47 -7.81 -9.35
C TRP A 308 9.47 -7.29 -10.37
N PHE A 309 10.41 -6.44 -9.96
CA PHE A 309 11.43 -5.89 -10.84
C PHE A 309 12.61 -6.87 -11.02
N GLY A 310 13.08 -7.47 -9.92
CA GLY A 310 14.18 -8.42 -9.95
C GLY A 310 14.13 -9.48 -8.86
N THR A 311 14.57 -10.68 -9.19
CA THR A 311 14.75 -11.78 -8.24
C THR A 311 16.21 -11.88 -7.82
N VAL A 312 16.45 -12.34 -6.58
CA VAL A 312 17.81 -12.59 -6.08
C VAL A 312 17.90 -14.05 -5.64
N GLU A 313 18.82 -14.77 -6.26
CA GLU A 313 19.22 -16.12 -5.87
C GLU A 313 20.47 -16.03 -4.98
N LYS A 314 20.40 -16.55 -3.75
CA LYS A 314 21.58 -16.64 -2.87
C LYS A 314 22.41 -17.85 -3.27
N ARG A 315 23.71 -17.66 -3.50
CA ARG A 315 24.68 -18.73 -3.76
C ARG A 315 25.72 -18.72 -2.65
N TYR A 316 26.09 -19.92 -2.23
CA TYR A 316 27.16 -20.14 -1.27
C TYR A 316 28.44 -20.37 -2.05
N ASP A 317 29.48 -19.60 -1.76
CA ASP A 317 30.81 -19.80 -2.37
C ASP A 317 31.45 -21.06 -1.79
N ARG A 318 31.43 -22.18 -2.51
CA ARG A 318 31.95 -23.47 -1.99
C ARG A 318 33.47 -23.56 -2.08
#